data_AF-A0A2W1A675-F1
#
_entry.id   AF-A0A2W1A675-F1
#
_cell.length_a   1.000
_cell.length_b   1.000
_cell.length_c   1.000
_cell.angle_alpha   90.00
_cell.angle_beta   90.00
_cell.angle_gamma   90.00
#
_symmetry.space_group_name_H-M   'P 1'
#
loop_
_entity.id
_entity.type
_entity.pdbx_description
1 polymer ?
#
loop_
_entity_poly.entity_id
_entity_poly.type
_entity_poly.pdbx_seq_one_letter_code
_entity_poly.pdbx_strand_id
1 'polypeptide(L)'
;MQLADFGNTYLKIHGLGEFNNRPNALKEKSSHFSDDTPPLLNMAKDSFGYKEIMWGSDYPPLSGREGYRNVMKTAMDNTVFTKPTEIDWIMGKTALTLFDFV
;
A
#
# COMPACT_ATOMS: atom_id res chain seq x y z
N MET A 1 -5.35 13.77 -8.01
CA MET A 1 -5.95 12.73 -8.89
C MET A 1 -7.44 13.03 -9.00
N GLN A 2 -8.02 13.17 -10.20
CA GLN A 2 -9.44 13.58 -10.36
C GLN A 2 -10.45 12.62 -9.70
N LEU A 3 -10.12 11.33 -9.59
CA LEU A 3 -10.99 10.35 -8.94
C LEU A 3 -11.15 10.57 -7.43
N ALA A 4 -10.19 11.24 -6.79
CA ALA A 4 -10.27 11.55 -5.36
C ALA A 4 -11.27 12.67 -5.04
N ASP A 5 -11.69 13.45 -6.04
CA ASP A 5 -12.65 14.54 -5.84
C ASP A 5 -14.08 14.01 -5.61
N PHE A 6 -14.30 12.70 -5.80
CA PHE A 6 -15.57 12.03 -5.56
C PHE A 6 -15.56 11.30 -4.21
N GLY A 7 -16.36 11.78 -3.24
CA GLY A 7 -16.41 11.23 -1.87
C GLY A 7 -16.95 9.81 -1.71
N ASN A 8 -17.21 9.10 -2.81
CA ASN A 8 -17.56 7.68 -2.85
C ASN A 8 -16.46 6.82 -3.50
N THR A 9 -15.29 7.38 -3.77
CA THR A 9 -14.16 6.66 -4.35
C THR A 9 -13.10 6.41 -3.30
N TYR A 10 -12.55 5.20 -3.31
CA TYR A 10 -11.55 4.75 -2.35
C TYR A 10 -10.39 4.12 -3.09
N LEU A 11 -9.20 4.16 -2.49
CA LEU A 11 -7.99 3.63 -3.09
C LEU A 11 -7.48 2.41 -2.33
N LYS A 12 -7.21 1.34 -3.07
CA LYS A 12 -6.48 0.18 -2.56
C LYS A 12 -5.01 0.30 -2.94
N ILE A 13 -4.11 0.31 -1.96
CA ILE A 13 -2.67 0.16 -2.19
C ILE A 13 -2.30 -1.33 -2.11
N HIS A 14 -1.74 -1.84 -3.20
CA HIS A 14 -1.33 -3.24 -3.33
C HIS A 14 -0.25 -3.35 -4.41
N GLY A 15 0.41 -4.51 -4.50
CA GLY A 15 1.32 -4.80 -5.62
C GLY A 15 2.43 -3.77 -5.85
N LEU A 16 2.90 -3.06 -4.81
CA LEU A 16 3.89 -1.97 -4.99
C LEU A 16 5.20 -2.42 -5.65
N GLY A 17 5.54 -3.70 -5.54
CA GLY A 17 6.71 -4.25 -6.21
C GLY A 17 6.54 -4.52 -7.70
N GLU A 18 5.32 -4.46 -8.22
CA GLU A 18 5.05 -4.54 -9.67
C GLU A 18 5.57 -3.32 -10.42
N PHE A 19 5.74 -2.17 -9.74
CA PHE A 19 6.37 -0.99 -10.33
C PHE A 19 7.89 -1.15 -10.52
N ASN A 20 8.49 -2.17 -9.91
CA ASN A 20 9.92 -2.43 -9.97
C ASN A 20 10.21 -3.68 -10.81
N ASN A 21 11.40 -3.72 -11.40
CA ASN A 21 11.89 -4.93 -12.06
C ASN A 21 11.98 -6.07 -11.05
N ARG A 22 11.39 -7.23 -11.39
CA ARG A 22 11.44 -8.40 -10.53
C ARG A 22 12.89 -8.89 -10.41
N PRO A 23 13.46 -8.97 -9.20
CA PRO A 23 14.82 -9.48 -9.04
C PRO A 23 14.85 -11.00 -9.24
N ASN A 24 15.98 -11.52 -9.75
CA ASN A 24 16.19 -12.96 -9.91
C ASN A 24 16.26 -13.70 -8.57
N ALA A 25 16.60 -13.01 -7.48
CA ALA A 25 16.58 -13.53 -6.12
C ALA A 25 16.32 -12.39 -5.12
N LEU A 26 15.55 -12.67 -4.07
CA LEU A 26 15.36 -11.73 -2.97
C LEU A 26 16.62 -11.63 -2.12
N LYS A 27 17.13 -10.40 -1.95
CA LYS A 27 18.22 -10.13 -1.01
C LYS A 27 17.66 -9.94 0.40
N GLU A 28 18.44 -10.36 1.40
CA GLU A 28 18.09 -10.34 2.82
C GLU A 28 17.72 -8.93 3.34
N LYS A 29 18.32 -7.89 2.76
CA LYS A 29 18.00 -6.47 2.98
C LYS A 29 17.50 -5.84 1.69
N SER A 30 16.45 -6.41 1.11
CA SER A 30 15.82 -5.83 -0.07
C SER A 30 15.04 -4.57 0.33
N SER A 31 15.74 -3.44 0.43
CA SER A 31 15.15 -2.12 0.26
C SER A 31 14.76 -1.87 -1.21
N HIS A 32 14.56 -2.91 -2.04
CA HIS A 32 14.44 -2.85 -3.50
C HIS A 32 13.26 -2.02 -4.02
N PHE A 33 12.47 -1.41 -3.15
CA PHE A 33 11.46 -0.43 -3.49
C PHE A 33 12.00 1.02 -3.59
N SER A 34 13.31 1.25 -3.39
CA SER A 34 13.80 2.56 -2.93
C SER A 34 14.29 3.58 -3.94
N ASP A 35 14.52 3.30 -5.23
CA ASP A 35 15.29 4.29 -6.03
C ASP A 35 14.51 4.93 -7.21
N ASP A 36 13.62 4.20 -7.90
CA ASP A 36 12.88 4.74 -9.07
C ASP A 36 11.35 4.65 -8.94
N THR A 37 10.81 4.17 -7.82
CA THR A 37 9.36 4.12 -7.64
C THR A 37 8.83 5.56 -7.54
N PRO A 38 7.92 6.01 -8.44
CA PRO A 38 7.33 7.33 -8.32
C PRO A 38 6.72 7.51 -6.93
N PRO A 39 6.50 8.74 -6.44
CA PRO A 39 5.98 9.01 -5.10
C PRO A 39 4.48 8.69 -4.99
N LEU A 40 4.05 7.53 -5.50
CA LEU A 40 2.67 7.07 -5.63
C LEU A 40 1.95 7.08 -4.29
N LEU A 41 2.63 6.69 -3.20
CA LEU A 41 2.05 6.73 -1.86
C LEU A 41 1.83 8.16 -1.36
N ASN A 42 2.74 9.09 -1.65
CA ASN A 42 2.53 10.52 -1.33
C ASN A 42 1.35 11.06 -2.15
N MET A 43 1.33 10.81 -3.46
CA MET A 43 0.25 11.25 -4.35
C MET A 43 -1.11 10.70 -3.92
N ALA A 44 -1.15 9.43 -3.50
CA ALA A 44 -2.32 8.78 -2.95
C ALA A 44 -2.78 9.49 -1.67
N LYS A 45 -1.87 9.67 -0.70
CA LYS A 45 -2.17 10.33 0.58
C LYS A 45 -2.64 11.76 0.38
N ASP A 46 -1.99 12.51 -0.51
CA ASP A 46 -2.32 13.92 -0.79
C ASP A 46 -3.65 14.08 -1.52
N SER A 47 -4.04 13.09 -2.35
CA SER A 47 -5.31 13.15 -3.10
C SER A 47 -6.49 12.60 -2.29
N PHE A 48 -6.38 11.41 -1.71
CA PHE A 48 -7.49 10.70 -1.02
C PHE A 48 -7.49 10.90 0.50
N GLY A 49 -6.33 11.18 1.09
CA GLY A 49 -6.17 11.10 2.54
C GLY A 49 -6.21 9.66 3.07
N TYR A 50 -5.68 9.47 4.28
CA TYR A 50 -5.45 8.13 4.85
C TYR A 50 -6.74 7.37 5.21
N LYS A 51 -7.89 8.04 5.34
CA LYS A 51 -9.19 7.42 5.67
C LYS A 51 -9.90 6.82 4.47
N GLU A 52 -9.44 7.13 3.26
CA GLU A 52 -9.99 6.62 2.00
C GLU A 52 -9.04 5.62 1.32
N ILE A 53 -7.92 5.32 1.99
CA ILE A 53 -6.91 4.37 1.52
C ILE A 53 -7.00 3.10 2.36
N MET A 54 -6.90 1.94 1.71
CA MET A 54 -6.76 0.64 2.35
C MET A 54 -5.58 -0.14 1.75
N TRP A 55 -4.88 -0.91 2.57
CA TRP A 55 -3.88 -1.87 2.10
C TRP A 55 -4.53 -3.19 1.74
N GLY A 56 -4.06 -3.81 0.67
CA GLY A 56 -4.29 -5.21 0.40
C GLY A 56 -3.03 -5.88 -0.10
N SER A 57 -2.83 -7.12 0.29
CA SER A 57 -1.59 -7.86 -0.02
C SER A 57 -1.37 -8.02 -1.52
N ASP A 58 -2.43 -8.33 -2.28
CA ASP A 58 -2.37 -8.88 -3.64
C ASP A 58 -1.84 -10.32 -3.67
N TYR A 59 -2.24 -11.12 -2.68
CA TYR A 59 -1.96 -12.55 -2.68
C TYR A 59 -2.89 -13.28 -3.67
N PRO A 60 -2.41 -14.27 -4.44
CA PRO A 60 -1.06 -14.85 -4.44
C PRO A 60 0.07 -14.16 -5.24
N PRO A 61 -0.17 -13.25 -6.22
CA PRO A 61 0.90 -12.67 -7.06
C PRO A 61 2.17 -12.21 -6.33
N LEU A 62 2.02 -11.49 -5.21
CA LEU A 62 3.15 -10.98 -4.42
C LEU A 62 4.11 -12.09 -3.93
N SER A 63 3.63 -13.34 -3.78
CA SER A 63 4.38 -14.41 -3.12
C SER A 63 5.61 -14.83 -3.91
N GLY A 64 5.52 -14.76 -5.25
CA GLY A 64 6.66 -15.04 -6.12
C GLY A 64 7.65 -13.87 -6.20
N ARG A 65 7.32 -12.72 -5.61
CA ARG A 65 8.11 -11.50 -5.74
C ARG A 65 8.79 -11.16 -4.43
N GLU A 66 8.05 -10.63 -3.47
CA GLU A 66 8.61 -10.14 -2.19
C GLU A 66 8.16 -10.98 -1.00
N GLY A 67 7.03 -11.69 -1.12
CA GLY A 67 6.47 -12.48 -0.05
C GLY A 67 5.63 -11.66 0.94
N TYR A 68 4.62 -12.32 1.53
CA TYR A 68 3.53 -11.64 2.27
C TYR A 68 4.04 -10.74 3.40
N ARG A 69 4.96 -11.25 4.21
CA ARG A 69 5.54 -10.52 5.35
C ARG A 69 6.24 -9.22 4.91
N ASN A 70 6.94 -9.26 3.78
CA ASN A 70 7.73 -8.11 3.32
C ASN A 70 6.83 -7.02 2.74
N VAL A 71 5.81 -7.39 1.97
CA VAL A 71 4.82 -6.43 1.45
C VAL A 71 4.01 -5.80 2.58
N MET A 72 3.60 -6.58 3.58
CA MET A 72 2.89 -6.05 4.75
C MET A 72 3.75 -5.03 5.52
N LYS A 73 5.02 -5.36 5.79
CA LYS A 73 5.95 -4.43 6.45
C LYS A 73 6.18 -3.16 5.64
N THR A 74 6.22 -3.26 4.32
CA THR A 74 6.39 -2.08 3.44
C THR A 74 5.25 -1.07 3.60
N ALA A 75 4.05 -1.53 3.94
CA ALA A 75 2.92 -0.64 4.25
C ALA A 75 2.95 -0.13 5.70
N MET A 76 3.28 -1.00 6.66
CA MET A 76 3.31 -0.65 8.10
C MET A 76 4.46 0.28 8.49
N ASP A 77 5.64 0.07 7.89
CA ASP A 77 6.90 0.76 8.24
C ASP A 77 7.21 1.90 7.24
N ASN A 78 6.22 2.29 6.42
CA ASN A 78 6.41 3.29 5.38
C ASN A 78 6.59 4.71 5.94
N THR A 79 7.45 5.51 5.32
CA THR A 79 7.69 6.91 5.73
C THR A 79 6.56 7.87 5.37
N VAL A 80 5.62 7.49 4.50
CA VAL A 80 4.46 8.30 4.10
C VAL A 80 3.36 8.29 5.17
N PHE A 81 3.16 7.17 5.85
CA PHE A 81 2.13 7.00 6.88
C PHE A 81 2.81 6.89 8.25
N THR A 82 3.05 8.03 8.88
CA THR A 82 3.94 8.11 10.05
C THR A 82 3.21 8.02 11.37
N LYS A 83 1.90 8.32 11.40
CA LYS A 83 1.12 8.29 12.64
C LYS A 83 0.49 6.92 12.85
N PRO A 84 0.48 6.36 14.07
CA PRO A 84 -0.19 5.08 14.35
C PRO A 84 -1.65 5.05 13.89
N THR A 85 -2.36 6.17 14.02
CA THR A 85 -3.75 6.25 13.52
C THR A 85 -3.85 6.12 12.01
N GLU A 86 -2.90 6.63 11.23
CA GLU A 86 -2.92 6.49 9.75
C GLU A 86 -2.74 5.01 9.38
N ILE A 87 -1.82 4.33 10.06
CA ILE A 87 -1.58 2.89 9.89
C ILE A 87 -2.84 2.08 10.21
N ASP A 88 -3.54 2.35 11.31
CA ASP A 88 -4.79 1.64 11.64
C ASP A 88 -5.84 1.77 10.53
N TRP A 89 -5.98 2.96 9.94
CA TRP A 89 -6.94 3.19 8.86
C TRP A 89 -6.60 2.38 7.62
N ILE A 90 -5.35 2.49 7.19
CA ILE A 90 -4.86 1.82 5.98
C ILE A 90 -4.86 0.31 6.16
N MET A 91 -4.49 -0.20 7.33
CA MET A 91 -4.41 -1.64 7.59
C MET A 91 -5.77 -2.28 7.88
N GLY A 92 -6.86 -1.51 8.02
CA GLY A 92 -8.17 -2.13 8.16
C GLY A 92 -9.37 -1.22 8.41
N LYS A 93 -9.25 -0.07 9.11
CA LYS A 93 -10.45 0.71 9.46
C LYS A 93 -11.18 1.27 8.23
N THR A 94 -10.45 1.64 7.17
CA THR A 94 -11.08 2.05 5.90
C THR A 94 -11.91 0.92 5.29
N ALA A 95 -11.40 -0.32 5.33
CA ALA A 95 -12.15 -1.47 4.82
C ALA A 95 -13.42 -1.73 5.66
N LEU A 96 -13.33 -1.61 6.99
CA LEU A 96 -14.46 -1.78 7.91
C LEU A 96 -15.58 -0.75 7.71
N THR A 97 -15.29 0.42 7.13
CA THR A 97 -16.33 1.40 6.80
C THR A 97 -17.03 1.13 5.47
N LEU A 98 -16.45 0.25 4.63
CA LEU A 98 -16.90 0.04 3.25
C LEU A 98 -17.54 -1.32 3.02
N PHE A 99 -16.97 -2.36 3.62
CA PHE A 99 -17.42 -3.73 3.44
C PHE A 99 -18.17 -4.18 4.68
N ASP A 100 -19.28 -4.86 4.44
CA ASP A 100 -20.00 -5.58 5.48
C ASP A 100 -19.30 -6.93 5.70
N PHE A 101 -18.58 -7.05 6.81
CA PHE A 101 -17.89 -8.28 7.18
C PHE A 101 -18.83 -9.09 8.07
N VAL A 102 -19.44 -10.12 7.49
CA VAL A 102 -20.32 -11.09 8.16
C VAL A 102 -19.53 -12.28 8.68
#